data_AF-W7QA47-F1
#
_entry.id   AF-W7QA47-F1
#
_cell.length_a   1.000
_cell.length_b   1.000
_cell.length_c   1.000
_cell.angle_alpha   90.00
_cell.angle_beta   90.00
_cell.angle_gamma   90.00
#
_symmetry.space_group_name_H-M   'P 1'
#
loop_
_entity.id
_entity.type
_entity.pdbx_description
1 polymer ?
#
loop_
_entity_poly.entity_id
_entity_poly.type
_entity_poly.pdbx_seq_one_letter_code
_entity_poly.pdbx_strand_id
1 'polypeptide(L)'
;MSQLRVSCFSLSLDGFAAGPEQSRENPLGIHGPEIHDWQFDTATFQQYVLGKEGGETGIDDDFVARGFENVGAWIMGRNMFGPVRGHWPDDSWKGWWGDTPPFQAPVFVLTHHARDPIEMLGGTTFYFVNEGIHAAWRAPGRPQATGMCASAVGWQRSSNI
;
A
#
# COMPACT_ATOMS: atom_id res chain seq x y z
N MET A 1 15.28 -1.12 18.74
CA MET A 1 15.66 -0.59 17.42
C MET A 1 14.48 -0.76 16.48
N SER A 2 14.25 0.16 15.54
CA SER A 2 13.20 -0.01 14.53
C SER A 2 13.57 -1.09 13.52
N GLN A 3 12.60 -1.93 13.15
CA GLN A 3 12.74 -3.03 12.19
C GLN A 3 11.96 -2.76 10.90
N LEU A 4 12.48 -3.23 9.77
CA LEU A 4 11.76 -3.24 8.49
C LEU A 4 11.07 -4.61 8.35
N ARG A 5 9.76 -4.64 8.13
CA ARG A 5 8.97 -5.87 8.02
C ARG A 5 8.08 -5.82 6.78
N VAL A 6 8.14 -6.88 5.97
CA VAL A 6 7.08 -7.19 5.01
C VAL A 6 6.13 -8.18 5.68
N SER A 7 4.84 -7.90 5.69
CA SER A 7 3.80 -8.73 6.32
C SER A 7 2.52 -8.61 5.51
N CYS A 8 1.63 -9.61 5.59
CA CYS A 8 0.39 -9.63 4.80
C CYS A 8 0.68 -9.39 3.30
N PHE A 9 1.60 -10.21 2.77
CA PHE A 9 2.04 -10.15 1.38
C PHE A 9 1.59 -11.41 0.67
N SER A 10 0.78 -11.25 -0.37
CA SER A 10 0.32 -12.34 -1.23
C SER A 10 1.20 -12.46 -2.47
N LEU A 11 1.45 -13.68 -2.91
CA LEU A 11 2.22 -13.99 -4.11
C LEU A 11 1.56 -15.17 -4.82
N SER A 12 1.40 -15.07 -6.13
CA SER A 12 0.98 -16.19 -6.97
C SER A 12 2.08 -17.25 -7.04
N LEU A 13 1.71 -18.46 -7.48
CA LEU A 13 2.66 -19.59 -7.59
C LEU A 13 3.81 -19.30 -8.56
N ASP A 14 3.54 -18.52 -9.61
CA ASP A 14 4.47 -18.08 -10.64
C ASP A 14 5.21 -16.76 -10.29
N GLY A 15 5.02 -16.23 -9.08
CA GLY A 15 5.85 -15.15 -8.53
C GLY A 15 5.34 -13.73 -8.78
N PHE A 16 4.04 -13.55 -9.00
CA PHE A 16 3.41 -12.24 -9.16
C PHE A 16 2.66 -11.82 -7.90
N ALA A 17 2.90 -10.59 -7.46
CA ALA A 17 2.19 -10.02 -6.32
C ALA A 17 0.96 -9.18 -6.75
N ALA A 18 0.90 -8.84 -8.03
CA ALA A 18 -0.14 -8.05 -8.67
C ALA A 18 -0.45 -8.61 -10.06
N GLY A 19 -1.67 -8.39 -10.52
CA GLY A 19 -2.04 -8.69 -11.90
C GLY A 19 -1.32 -7.75 -12.89
N PRO A 20 -1.16 -8.16 -14.15
CA PRO A 20 -0.69 -7.29 -15.22
C PRO A 20 -1.71 -6.16 -15.52
N GLU A 21 -1.26 -5.14 -16.25
CA GLU A 21 -2.14 -4.09 -16.81
C GLU A 21 -3.02 -3.37 -15.77
N GLN A 22 -2.43 -2.97 -14.65
CA GLN A 22 -3.13 -2.13 -13.68
C GLN A 22 -3.67 -0.85 -14.35
N SER A 23 -4.96 -0.60 -14.17
CA SER A 23 -5.70 0.58 -14.61
C SER A 23 -6.57 1.14 -13.48
N ARG A 24 -7.42 2.15 -13.78
CA ARG A 24 -8.41 2.64 -12.82
C ARG A 24 -9.51 1.62 -12.55
N GLU A 25 -9.89 0.88 -13.58
CA GLU A 25 -10.90 -0.16 -13.55
C GLU A 25 -10.35 -1.44 -12.89
N ASN A 26 -9.05 -1.72 -13.10
CA ASN A 26 -8.34 -2.85 -12.52
C ASN A 26 -7.23 -2.35 -11.58
N PRO A 27 -7.56 -1.91 -10.34
CA PRO A 27 -6.60 -1.29 -9.44
C PRO A 27 -5.51 -2.24 -8.97
N LEU A 28 -5.76 -3.56 -8.96
CA LEU A 28 -4.77 -4.62 -8.67
C LEU A 28 -4.18 -5.26 -9.94
N GLY A 29 -4.56 -4.78 -11.12
CA GLY A 29 -4.31 -5.45 -12.40
C GLY A 29 -5.33 -6.56 -12.69
N ILE A 30 -5.28 -7.08 -13.92
CA ILE A 30 -6.13 -8.17 -14.39
C ILE A 30 -5.81 -9.43 -13.59
N HIS A 31 -6.82 -10.11 -13.05
CA HIS A 31 -6.67 -11.23 -12.09
C HIS A 31 -5.96 -10.88 -10.78
N GLY A 32 -5.60 -9.61 -10.56
CA GLY A 32 -5.00 -9.17 -9.31
C GLY A 32 -5.82 -9.51 -8.06
N PRO A 33 -7.16 -9.35 -8.06
CA PRO A 33 -7.98 -9.73 -6.91
C PRO A 33 -7.86 -11.19 -6.49
N GLU A 34 -7.64 -12.12 -7.43
CA GLU A 34 -7.55 -13.56 -7.13
C GLU A 34 -6.36 -13.90 -6.23
N ILE A 35 -5.25 -13.15 -6.35
CA ILE A 35 -4.06 -13.29 -5.49
C ILE A 35 -4.37 -12.86 -4.05
N HIS A 36 -5.36 -11.99 -3.88
CA HIS A 36 -5.71 -11.32 -2.62
C HIS A 36 -7.03 -11.81 -2.03
N ASP A 37 -7.67 -12.81 -2.64
CA ASP A 37 -9.04 -13.24 -2.32
C ASP A 37 -9.23 -13.61 -0.84
N TRP A 38 -8.24 -14.33 -0.29
CA TRP A 38 -8.22 -14.80 1.10
C TRP A 38 -8.43 -13.70 2.16
N GLN A 39 -8.11 -12.44 1.85
CA GLN A 39 -8.20 -11.35 2.82
C GLN A 39 -9.49 -10.53 2.70
N PHE A 40 -10.17 -10.55 1.55
CA PHE A 40 -11.27 -9.61 1.29
C PHE A 40 -12.46 -9.82 2.22
N ASP A 41 -12.77 -11.06 2.57
CA ASP A 41 -13.92 -11.37 3.42
C ASP A 41 -13.61 -11.23 4.92
N THR A 42 -12.35 -11.03 5.31
CA THR A 42 -11.96 -10.90 6.72
C THR A 42 -12.54 -9.64 7.36
N ALA A 43 -12.94 -9.75 8.64
CA ALA A 43 -13.51 -8.65 9.41
C ALA A 43 -12.58 -7.44 9.48
N THR A 44 -11.28 -7.68 9.72
CA THR A 44 -10.26 -6.63 9.76
C THR A 44 -10.17 -5.91 8.43
N PHE A 45 -10.11 -6.61 7.29
CA PHE A 45 -10.01 -5.96 6.00
C PHE A 45 -11.26 -5.14 5.65
N GLN A 46 -12.45 -5.69 5.88
CA GLN A 46 -13.72 -5.01 5.66
C GLN A 46 -13.80 -3.71 6.46
N GLN A 47 -13.44 -3.75 7.75
CA GLN A 47 -13.55 -2.61 8.65
C GLN A 47 -12.43 -1.59 8.45
N TYR A 48 -11.18 -2.03 8.47
CA TYR A 48 -10.03 -1.13 8.43
C TYR A 48 -9.73 -0.61 7.04
N VAL A 49 -9.90 -1.41 5.99
CA VAL A 49 -9.49 -1.03 4.62
C VAL A 49 -10.66 -0.55 3.78
N LEU A 50 -11.82 -1.23 3.87
CA LEU A 50 -13.00 -0.90 3.07
C LEU A 50 -14.00 0.02 3.78
N GLY A 51 -13.85 0.24 5.10
CA GLY A 51 -14.76 1.04 5.91
C GLY A 51 -16.18 0.46 6.00
N LYS A 52 -16.32 -0.86 5.87
CA LYS A 52 -17.58 -1.60 5.94
C LYS A 52 -17.71 -2.36 7.27
N GLU A 53 -18.93 -2.55 7.74
CA GLU A 53 -19.20 -3.43 8.88
C GLU A 53 -19.27 -4.90 8.44
N GLY A 54 -18.96 -5.81 9.37
CA GLY A 54 -19.02 -7.27 9.15
C GLY A 54 -17.67 -7.89 8.78
N GLY A 55 -17.74 -9.01 8.08
CA GLY A 55 -16.62 -9.87 7.70
C GLY A 55 -16.43 -11.10 8.59
N GLU A 56 -15.66 -12.05 8.10
CA GLU A 56 -15.36 -13.33 8.75
C GLU A 56 -14.19 -13.19 9.72
N THR A 57 -14.28 -13.88 10.85
CA THR A 57 -13.19 -14.00 11.82
C THR A 57 -12.55 -15.39 11.69
N GLY A 58 -11.26 -15.49 12.00
CA GLY A 58 -10.53 -16.75 11.88
C GLY A 58 -9.04 -16.53 11.64
N ILE A 59 -8.37 -17.57 11.14
CA ILE A 59 -6.90 -17.56 10.94
C ILE A 59 -6.49 -16.49 9.92
N ASP A 60 -7.27 -16.30 8.86
CA ASP A 60 -7.01 -15.30 7.84
C ASP A 60 -7.18 -13.89 8.39
N ASP A 61 -8.24 -13.65 9.17
CA ASP A 61 -8.47 -12.39 9.87
C ASP A 61 -7.35 -12.08 10.88
N ASP A 62 -6.92 -13.07 11.67
CA ASP A 62 -5.78 -12.96 12.58
C ASP A 62 -4.47 -12.64 11.81
N PHE A 63 -4.33 -13.13 10.58
CA PHE A 63 -3.18 -12.80 9.73
C PHE A 63 -3.25 -11.34 9.29
N VAL A 64 -4.40 -10.89 8.78
CA VAL A 64 -4.63 -9.48 8.37
C VAL A 64 -4.41 -8.52 9.53
N ALA A 65 -5.00 -8.79 10.70
CA ALA A 65 -4.86 -7.96 11.91
C ALA A 65 -3.39 -7.76 12.30
N ARG A 66 -2.60 -8.84 12.35
CA ARG A 66 -1.15 -8.78 12.62
C ARG A 66 -0.37 -7.96 11.60
N GLY A 67 -0.90 -7.79 10.39
CA GLY A 67 -0.34 -6.91 9.35
C GLY A 67 -0.25 -5.46 9.77
N PHE A 68 -1.27 -4.97 10.49
CA PHE A 68 -1.40 -3.57 10.94
C PHE A 68 -0.81 -3.33 12.33
N GLU A 69 -0.63 -4.37 13.13
CA GLU A 69 -0.09 -4.25 14.48
C GLU A 69 1.33 -3.67 14.53
N ASN A 70 1.53 -2.70 15.44
CA ASN A 70 2.82 -2.05 15.73
C ASN A 70 3.50 -1.38 14.52
N VAL A 71 2.75 -1.10 13.46
CA VAL A 71 3.23 -0.30 12.33
C VAL A 71 2.98 1.16 12.64
N GLY A 72 4.00 2.00 12.53
CA GLY A 72 3.76 3.46 12.58
C GLY A 72 4.25 4.20 11.35
N ALA A 73 4.76 3.50 10.33
CA ALA A 73 5.19 4.08 9.08
C ALA A 73 5.13 3.01 7.99
N TRP A 74 4.77 3.42 6.80
CA TRP A 74 4.65 2.54 5.64
C TRP A 74 5.60 3.00 4.54
N ILE A 75 6.15 2.05 3.79
CA ILE A 75 6.87 2.35 2.55
C ILE A 75 6.14 1.60 1.43
N MET A 76 5.79 2.32 0.36
CA MET A 76 5.11 1.73 -0.79
C MET A 76 5.66 2.27 -2.11
N GLY A 77 5.44 1.53 -3.19
CA GLY A 77 5.76 1.98 -4.53
C GLY A 77 4.71 2.93 -5.09
N ARG A 78 5.10 3.78 -6.06
CA ARG A 78 4.15 4.64 -6.80
C ARG A 78 2.94 3.90 -7.35
N ASN A 79 3.14 2.73 -7.96
CA ASN A 79 2.02 2.00 -8.58
C ASN A 79 0.98 1.56 -7.54
N MET A 80 1.42 1.34 -6.29
CA MET A 80 0.52 1.05 -5.18
C MET A 80 -0.31 2.26 -4.79
N PHE A 81 0.29 3.45 -4.84
CA PHE A 81 -0.40 4.71 -4.54
C PHE A 81 -1.41 5.12 -5.63
N GLY A 82 -1.19 4.76 -6.90
CA GLY A 82 -2.11 5.15 -7.96
C GLY A 82 -1.81 4.60 -9.36
N PRO A 83 -2.75 4.79 -10.31
CA PRO A 83 -2.65 4.26 -11.66
C PRO A 83 -1.78 5.13 -12.59
N VAL A 84 -1.34 6.30 -12.12
CA VAL A 84 -0.62 7.28 -12.94
C VAL A 84 0.75 6.75 -13.36
N ARG A 85 0.98 6.70 -14.68
CA ARG A 85 2.27 6.36 -15.29
C ARG A 85 2.98 7.63 -15.76
N GLY A 86 4.28 7.73 -15.51
CA GLY A 86 5.06 8.92 -15.88
C GLY A 86 4.83 10.12 -14.95
N HIS A 87 4.95 11.34 -15.48
CA HIS A 87 4.78 12.57 -14.70
C HIS A 87 3.37 12.68 -14.11
N TRP A 88 3.26 13.36 -12.97
CA TRP A 88 1.96 13.69 -12.40
C TRP A 88 1.24 14.66 -13.34
N PRO A 89 0.02 14.33 -13.82
CA PRO A 89 -0.72 15.23 -14.70
C PRO A 89 -1.16 16.49 -13.96
N ASP A 90 -1.51 16.33 -12.68
CA ASP A 90 -1.94 17.35 -11.74
C ASP A 90 -1.85 16.80 -10.29
N ASP A 91 -2.27 17.61 -9.32
CA ASP A 91 -2.32 17.24 -7.90
C ASP A 91 -3.69 16.70 -7.43
N SER A 92 -4.60 16.37 -8.33
CA SER A 92 -5.95 15.91 -7.98
C SER A 92 -5.98 14.51 -7.38
N TRP A 93 -5.04 13.64 -7.77
CA TRP A 93 -5.01 12.25 -7.29
C TRP A 93 -4.47 12.14 -5.87
N LYS A 94 -5.29 11.68 -4.93
CA LYS A 94 -4.93 11.52 -3.51
C LYS A 94 -4.78 10.06 -3.04
N GLY A 95 -4.98 9.08 -3.93
CA GLY A 95 -4.93 7.66 -3.61
C GLY A 95 -6.26 6.94 -3.83
N TRP A 96 -6.29 5.63 -3.60
CA TRP A 96 -7.46 4.77 -3.81
C TRP A 96 -8.49 4.82 -2.67
N TRP A 97 -8.08 5.29 -1.49
CA TRP A 97 -8.80 5.09 -0.22
C TRP A 97 -9.67 6.28 0.23
N GLY A 98 -10.00 7.20 -0.68
CA GLY A 98 -10.75 8.41 -0.34
C GLY A 98 -9.98 9.32 0.63
N ASP A 99 -10.70 10.08 1.46
CA ASP A 99 -10.11 11.08 2.35
C ASP A 99 -9.46 10.51 3.62
N THR A 100 -9.85 9.29 4.04
CA THR A 100 -9.38 8.64 5.27
C THR A 100 -8.73 7.29 4.95
N PRO A 101 -7.45 7.25 4.54
CA PRO A 101 -6.77 6.01 4.21
C PRO A 101 -6.47 5.14 5.46
N PRO A 102 -6.30 3.82 5.30
CA PRO A 102 -6.26 2.85 6.39
C PRO A 102 -4.93 2.78 7.15
N PHE A 103 -3.98 3.68 6.87
CA PHE A 103 -2.60 3.58 7.35
C PHE A 103 -2.39 4.21 8.73
N GLN A 104 -3.13 5.28 9.04
CA GLN A 104 -3.08 6.06 10.29
C GLN A 104 -1.65 6.43 10.73
N ALA A 105 -0.77 6.64 9.74
CA ALA A 105 0.67 6.79 9.92
C ALA A 105 1.31 7.51 8.72
N PRO A 106 2.53 8.04 8.84
CA PRO A 106 3.34 8.46 7.71
C PRO A 106 3.52 7.35 6.66
N VAL A 107 3.26 7.67 5.40
CA VAL A 107 3.44 6.75 4.27
C VAL A 107 4.45 7.33 3.29
N PHE A 108 5.55 6.62 3.05
CA PHE A 108 6.59 7.03 2.11
C PHE A 108 6.37 6.35 0.76
N VAL A 109 5.97 7.12 -0.25
CA VAL A 109 5.74 6.66 -1.63
C VAL A 109 7.03 6.82 -2.43
N LEU A 110 7.66 5.70 -2.78
CA LEU A 110 8.88 5.67 -3.59
C LEU A 110 8.57 6.01 -5.04
N THR A 111 9.23 7.05 -5.56
CA THR A 111 8.95 7.52 -6.91
C THR A 111 10.03 8.42 -7.53
N HIS A 112 10.24 8.33 -8.84
CA HIS A 112 11.13 9.25 -9.55
C HIS A 112 10.56 10.65 -9.81
N HIS A 113 9.23 10.87 -9.72
CA HIS A 113 8.67 12.21 -9.93
C HIS A 113 8.26 12.84 -8.61
N ALA A 114 8.93 13.94 -8.27
CA ALA A 114 8.69 14.74 -7.08
C ALA A 114 7.24 15.23 -7.02
N ARG A 115 6.73 15.35 -5.81
CA ARG A 115 5.41 15.89 -5.48
C ARG A 115 5.39 16.31 -4.02
N ASP A 116 4.63 17.34 -3.70
CA ASP A 116 4.49 17.80 -2.33
C ASP A 116 3.75 16.75 -1.47
N PRO A 117 4.03 16.68 -0.16
CA PRO A 117 3.32 15.77 0.73
C PRO A 117 1.81 16.02 0.73
N ILE A 118 1.03 14.95 0.86
CA ILE A 118 -0.43 15.04 0.94
C ILE A 118 -0.89 14.60 2.32
N GLU A 119 -1.47 15.53 3.07
CA GLU A 119 -2.13 15.25 4.33
C GLU A 119 -3.55 14.74 4.08
N MET A 120 -3.91 13.65 4.76
CA MET A 120 -5.20 13.00 4.68
C MET A 120 -5.89 13.02 6.05
N LEU A 121 -7.20 12.81 6.06
CA LEU A 121 -7.94 12.63 7.31
C LEU A 121 -7.52 11.30 7.96
N GLY A 122 -7.63 11.22 9.28
CA GLY A 122 -7.22 10.02 10.03
C GLY A 122 -5.71 9.90 10.28
N GLY A 123 -4.94 10.99 10.16
CA GLY A 123 -3.55 11.05 10.60
C GLY A 123 -2.54 10.41 9.65
N THR A 124 -2.92 10.16 8.40
CA THR A 124 -2.02 9.68 7.35
C THR A 124 -1.48 10.84 6.54
N THR A 125 -0.17 10.86 6.31
CA THR A 125 0.46 11.80 5.37
C THR A 125 1.29 11.01 4.37
N PHE A 126 1.03 11.22 3.08
CA PHE A 126 1.84 10.64 2.00
C PHE A 126 3.02 11.54 1.68
N TYR A 127 4.23 11.02 1.83
CA TYR A 127 5.49 11.68 1.49
C TYR A 127 6.08 11.04 0.23
N PHE A 128 6.35 11.83 -0.81
CA PHE A 128 6.90 11.32 -2.08
C PHE A 128 8.42 11.38 -2.06
N VAL A 129 9.07 10.21 -2.05
CA VAL A 129 10.53 10.07 -1.92
C VAL A 129 11.16 9.70 -3.26
N ASN A 130 12.02 10.57 -3.77
CA ASN A 130 12.74 10.40 -5.05
C ASN A 130 14.21 10.02 -4.94
N GLU A 131 14.74 9.95 -3.72
CA GLU A 131 16.14 9.56 -3.43
C GLU A 131 16.31 8.05 -3.14
N GLY A 132 15.23 7.28 -3.29
CA GLY A 132 15.22 5.82 -3.12
C GLY A 132 14.96 5.32 -1.69
N ILE A 133 14.99 3.99 -1.53
CA ILE A 133 14.50 3.31 -0.32
C ILE A 133 15.30 3.64 0.95
N HIS A 134 16.61 3.87 0.82
CA HIS A 134 17.44 4.22 1.97
C HIS A 134 17.14 5.61 2.52
N ALA A 135 16.73 6.55 1.66
CA ALA A 135 16.26 7.86 2.09
C ALA A 135 14.93 7.74 2.84
N ALA A 136 13.98 6.96 2.30
CA ALA A 136 12.71 6.66 2.97
C ALA A 136 12.92 5.99 4.34
N TRP A 137 13.85 5.03 4.44
CA TRP A 137 14.19 4.38 5.70
C TRP A 137 14.81 5.34 6.75
N ARG A 138 15.54 6.36 6.29
CA ARG A 138 16.19 7.33 7.19
C ARG A 138 15.30 8.50 7.58
N ALA A 139 14.16 8.70 6.93
CA ALA A 139 13.28 9.84 7.14
C ALA A 139 12.82 9.96 8.62
N PRO A 140 12.60 11.19 9.12
CA PRO A 140 12.05 11.44 10.45
C PRO A 140 10.58 10.97 10.53
N GLY A 141 10.14 10.55 11.72
CA GLY A 141 8.84 9.89 11.93
C GLY A 141 8.91 8.35 12.05
N ARG A 142 10.10 7.79 12.30
CA ARG A 142 10.31 6.34 12.41
C ARG A 142 9.60 5.73 13.63
N PRO A 143 8.78 4.70 13.45
CA PRO A 143 8.29 3.82 14.50
C PRO A 143 9.05 2.50 14.47
N GLN A 144 8.80 1.66 15.47
CA GLN A 144 9.54 0.43 15.71
C GLN A 144 9.34 -0.65 14.64
N ALA A 145 8.31 -0.55 13.79
CA ALA A 145 8.16 -1.37 12.60
C ALA A 145 7.68 -0.54 11.39
N THR A 146 8.35 -0.72 10.25
CA THR A 146 7.84 -0.30 8.95
C THR A 146 7.11 -1.47 8.32
N GLY A 147 5.81 -1.34 8.12
CA GLY A 147 4.99 -2.30 7.40
C GLY A 147 5.05 -2.04 5.90
N MET A 148 5.15 -3.11 5.12
CA MET A 148 4.77 -3.11 3.72
C MET A 148 3.54 -4.01 3.63
N CYS A 149 2.34 -3.45 3.81
CA CYS A 149 1.10 -4.17 3.54
C CYS A 149 1.03 -4.26 2.03
N ALA A 150 1.08 -5.47 1.53
CA ALA A 150 0.94 -5.70 0.12
C ALA A 150 -0.34 -6.49 -0.11
N SER A 151 -1.46 -5.79 0.01
CA SER A 151 -2.35 -5.73 -1.15
C SER A 151 -1.51 -5.15 -2.29
N ALA A 152 -0.66 -6.01 -2.86
CA ALA A 152 0.38 -5.66 -3.80
C ALA A 152 -0.31 -5.15 -5.05
N VAL A 153 -0.45 -3.84 -5.07
CA VAL A 153 -0.74 -3.10 -6.27
C VAL A 153 0.62 -2.73 -6.88
N GLY A 154 1.03 -3.47 -7.91
CA GLY A 154 2.00 -2.98 -8.89
C GLY A 154 3.50 -3.08 -8.57
N TRP A 155 3.98 -4.19 -8.01
CA TRP A 155 5.41 -4.55 -8.07
C TRP A 155 5.81 -5.21 -9.42
N GLN A 156 5.26 -4.73 -10.54
CA GLN A 156 5.91 -4.94 -11.83
C GLN A 156 6.83 -3.76 -12.08
N ARG A 157 8.15 -3.99 -11.99
CA ARG A 157 9.12 -3.11 -12.64
C ARG A 157 8.74 -3.08 -14.12
N SER A 158 8.43 -1.89 -14.63
CA SER A 158 8.46 -1.64 -16.07
C SER A 158 9.90 -1.82 -16.53
N SER A 159 10.26 -3.05 -16.88
CA SER A 159 11.45 -3.32 -17.67
C SER A 159 11.15 -2.81 -19.07
N ASN A 160 11.43 -1.53 -19.34
CA ASN A 160 11.71 -1.03 -20.68
C ASN A 160 12.47 0.29 -20.56
N ILE A 161 13.71 0.21 -21.07
CA ILE A 161 14.50 1.21 -21.80
C ILE A 161 13.86 2.61 -21.91
#